data_AF-A0A401TTL6-F1
#
_entry.id   AF-A0A401TTL6-F1
#
_cell.length_a   1.000
_cell.length_b   1.000
_cell.length_c   1.000
_cell.angle_alpha   90.00
_cell.angle_beta   90.00
_cell.angle_gamma   90.00
#
_symmetry.space_group_name_H-M   'P 1'
#
loop_
_entity.id
_entity.type
_entity.pdbx_description
1 polymer ?
#
loop_
_entity_poly.entity_id
_entity_poly.type
_entity_poly.pdbx_seq_one_letter_code
_entity_poly.pdbx_strand_id
1 'polypeptide(L)'
;MLSGIIRRQPITLDLSWTSISKKQLMWLINRLQGLKELILSGCSWSSVSALCSASCSCLRLLDLRWVEDMKDSHLRELISPPSDTRP
;
A
#
# COMPACT_ATOMS: atom_id res chain seq x y z
N MET A 1 10.78 -6.38 -13.67
CA MET A 1 10.11 -7.34 -12.77
C MET A 1 8.72 -6.85 -12.34
N LEU A 2 8.57 -5.67 -11.73
CA LEU A 2 7.26 -5.11 -11.30
C LEU A 2 6.25 -4.87 -12.44
N SER A 3 6.73 -4.58 -13.65
CA SER A 3 5.89 -4.41 -14.85
C SER A 3 5.03 -5.64 -15.17
N GLY A 4 5.48 -6.85 -14.80
CA GLY A 4 4.73 -8.08 -14.98
C GLY A 4 3.51 -8.18 -14.07
N ILE A 5 3.54 -7.57 -12.89
CA ILE A 5 2.41 -7.55 -11.95
C ILE A 5 1.31 -6.64 -12.51
N ILE A 6 1.68 -5.44 -12.97
CA ILE A 6 0.74 -4.50 -13.59
C ILE A 6 0.03 -5.10 -14.80
N ARG A 7 0.76 -5.81 -15.66
CA ARG A 7 0.16 -6.46 -16.83
C ARG A 7 -0.91 -7.51 -16.46
N ARG A 8 -0.80 -8.13 -15.28
CA ARG A 8 -1.71 -9.17 -14.82
C ARG A 8 -2.92 -8.62 -14.05
N GLN A 9 -2.89 -7.36 -13.62
CA GLN A 9 -3.96 -6.72 -12.84
C GLN A 9 -4.51 -7.63 -11.72
N PRO A 10 -3.66 -8.11 -10.79
CA PRO A 10 -4.10 -9.00 -9.72
C PRO A 10 -5.17 -8.35 -8.84
N ILE A 11 -6.11 -9.18 -8.37
CA ILE A 11 -7.11 -8.80 -7.36
C ILE A 11 -6.48 -8.79 -5.96
N THR A 12 -5.58 -9.74 -5.71
CA THR A 12 -4.84 -9.89 -4.45
C THR A 12 -3.36 -9.76 -4.72
N LEU A 13 -2.67 -8.91 -3.97
CA LEU A 13 -1.23 -8.72 -4.05
C LEU A 13 -0.61 -8.94 -2.68
N ASP A 14 0.18 -10.01 -2.58
CA ASP A 14 0.96 -10.33 -1.40
C ASP A 14 2.41 -9.88 -1.59
N LEU A 15 2.86 -9.00 -0.70
CA LEU A 15 4.23 -8.49 -0.63
C LEU A 15 4.81 -8.70 0.77
N SER A 16 4.24 -9.63 1.55
CA SER A 16 4.70 -9.93 2.90
C SER A 16 6.17 -10.35 2.94
N TRP A 17 6.88 -9.86 3.95
CA TRP A 17 8.30 -10.14 4.18
C TRP A 17 9.21 -9.80 3.00
N THR A 18 8.84 -8.79 2.21
CA THR A 18 9.66 -8.29 1.09
C THR A 18 10.31 -6.95 1.43
N SER A 19 11.48 -6.69 0.84
CA SER A 19 12.18 -5.40 0.94
C SER A 19 11.67 -4.37 -0.07
N ILE A 20 10.35 -4.32 -0.32
CA ILE A 20 9.77 -3.33 -1.25
C ILE A 20 9.97 -1.92 -0.70
N SER A 21 10.31 -0.96 -1.56
CA SER A 21 10.44 0.46 -1.19
C SER A 21 9.13 1.24 -1.34
N LYS A 22 9.01 2.38 -0.64
CA LYS A 22 7.89 3.33 -0.80
C LYS A 22 7.59 3.67 -2.26
N LYS A 23 8.62 3.95 -3.06
CA LYS A 23 8.48 4.29 -4.48
C LYS A 23 7.90 3.14 -5.30
N GLN A 24 8.35 1.91 -5.05
CA GLN A 24 7.86 0.73 -5.76
C GLN A 24 6.41 0.42 -5.37
N LEU A 25 6.07 0.50 -4.08
CA LEU A 25 4.70 0.29 -3.61
C LEU A 25 3.76 1.36 -4.20
N MET A 26 4.15 2.64 -4.13
CA MET A 26 3.41 3.75 -4.74
C MET A 26 3.19 3.56 -6.24
N TRP A 27 4.21 3.05 -6.95
CA TRP A 27 4.10 2.79 -8.38
C TRP A 27 3.13 1.65 -8.72
N LEU A 28 3.07 0.61 -7.89
CA LEU A 28 2.13 -0.52 -8.04
C LEU A 28 0.69 -0.08 -7.74
N ILE A 29 0.43 0.50 -6.57
CA ILE A 29 -0.93 0.84 -6.13
C ILE A 29 -1.62 1.85 -7.07
N ASN A 30 -0.87 2.80 -7.64
CA ASN A 30 -1.40 3.76 -8.62
C ASN A 30 -1.76 3.15 -9.99
N ARG A 31 -1.37 1.90 -10.24
CA ARG A 31 -1.54 1.22 -11.54
C ARG A 31 -2.32 -0.09 -11.45
N LEU A 32 -2.76 -0.49 -10.26
CA LEU A 32 -3.54 -1.68 -9.99
C LEU A 32 -4.96 -1.29 -9.58
N GLN A 33 -5.74 -0.79 -10.55
CA GLN A 33 -7.07 -0.24 -10.32
C GLN A 33 -8.07 -1.28 -9.79
N GLY A 34 -7.85 -2.56 -10.10
CA GLY A 34 -8.70 -3.67 -9.64
C GLY A 34 -8.25 -4.33 -8.34
N LEU A 35 -7.23 -3.79 -7.65
CA LEU A 35 -6.69 -4.39 -6.43
C LEU A 35 -7.72 -4.30 -5.29
N LYS A 36 -8.03 -5.44 -4.67
CA LYS A 36 -8.96 -5.55 -3.55
C LYS A 36 -8.27 -5.97 -2.26
N GLU A 37 -7.17 -6.71 -2.36
CA GLU A 37 -6.48 -7.24 -1.20
C GLU A 37 -4.99 -6.95 -1.31
N LEU A 38 -4.44 -6.31 -0.28
CA LEU A 38 -3.02 -5.95 -0.22
C LEU A 38 -2.45 -6.45 1.11
N ILE A 39 -1.44 -7.31 1.02
CA ILE A 39 -0.78 -7.90 2.19
C ILE A 39 0.64 -7.34 2.27
N LEU A 40 0.94 -6.64 3.37
CA LEU A 40 2.22 -5.97 3.64
C LEU A 40 2.84 -6.44 4.94
N SER A 41 2.49 -7.66 5.40
CA SER A 41 2.97 -8.15 6.69
C SER A 41 4.49 -8.23 6.73
N GLY A 42 5.13 -7.81 7.81
CA GLY A 42 6.60 -7.84 7.92
C GLY A 42 7.34 -6.83 7.03
N CYS A 43 6.65 -5.92 6.35
CA CYS A 43 7.29 -4.79 5.65
C CYS A 43 7.60 -3.64 6.62
N SER A 44 8.47 -2.72 6.23
CA SER A 44 8.72 -1.52 7.03
C SER A 44 7.65 -0.44 6.83
N TRP A 45 7.34 0.32 7.89
CA TRP A 45 6.43 1.47 7.79
C TRP A 45 6.87 2.48 6.72
N SER A 46 8.19 2.65 6.53
CA SER A 46 8.74 3.55 5.51
C SER A 46 8.15 3.27 4.12
N SER A 47 7.94 1.99 3.78
CA SER A 47 7.32 1.57 2.54
C SER A 47 5.80 1.64 2.59
N VAL A 48 5.18 1.16 3.68
CA VAL A 48 3.72 1.17 3.89
C VAL A 48 3.15 2.60 3.82
N SER A 49 3.89 3.61 4.26
CA SER A 49 3.52 5.03 4.18
C SER A 49 3.24 5.55 2.75
N ALA A 50 3.50 4.76 1.71
CA ALA A 50 3.00 5.04 0.35
C ALA A 50 1.46 5.11 0.30
N LEU A 51 0.77 4.35 1.17
CA LEU A 51 -0.68 4.28 1.22
C LEU A 51 -1.33 5.57 1.73
N CYS A 52 -0.64 6.39 2.55
CA CYS A 52 -1.18 7.67 3.05
C CYS A 52 -1.50 8.66 1.91
N SER A 53 -0.86 8.50 0.75
CA SER A 53 -1.07 9.32 -0.46
C SER A 53 -1.85 8.61 -1.56
N ALA A 54 -2.34 7.38 -1.31
CA ALA A 54 -2.89 6.52 -2.35
C ALA A 54 -4.41 6.51 -2.32
N SER A 55 -5.03 6.66 -3.49
CA SER A 55 -6.47 6.46 -3.66
C SER A 55 -6.76 4.99 -3.97
N CYS A 56 -6.90 4.16 -2.94
CA CYS A 56 -7.21 2.74 -3.09
C CYS A 56 -8.72 2.47 -2.94
N SER A 57 -9.54 3.00 -3.85
CA SER A 57 -11.01 2.98 -3.75
C SER A 57 -11.64 1.58 -3.78
N CYS A 58 -10.93 0.59 -4.31
CA CYS A 58 -11.41 -0.80 -4.42
C CYS A 58 -10.89 -1.73 -3.32
N LEU A 59 -10.01 -1.25 -2.44
CA LEU A 59 -9.38 -2.07 -1.42
C LEU A 59 -10.39 -2.48 -0.34
N ARG A 60 -10.43 -3.77 -0.05
CA ARG A 60 -11.33 -4.40 0.92
C ARG A 60 -10.57 -5.04 2.07
N LEU A 61 -9.33 -5.47 1.82
CA LEU A 61 -8.46 -6.08 2.80
C LEU A 61 -7.08 -5.41 2.73
N LEU A 62 -6.62 -4.95 3.89
CA LEU A 62 -5.27 -4.48 4.10
C LEU A 62 -4.67 -5.20 5.30
N ASP A 63 -3.60 -5.96 5.08
CA ASP A 63 -2.89 -6.67 6.15
C ASP A 63 -1.59 -5.95 6.49
N LEU A 64 -1.50 -5.46 7.74
CA LEU A 64 -0.36 -4.73 8.30
C LEU A 64 0.28 -5.48 9.49
N ARG A 65 0.05 -6.79 9.64
CA ARG A 65 0.63 -7.57 10.74
C ARG A 65 2.16 -7.50 10.70
N TRP A 66 2.81 -7.32 11.84
CA TRP A 66 4.28 -7.30 11.94
C TRP A 66 4.98 -6.19 11.14
N VAL A 67 4.28 -5.12 10.75
CA VAL A 67 4.95 -3.99 10.09
C VAL A 67 5.95 -3.34 11.05
N GLU A 68 7.20 -3.20 10.60
CA GLU A 68 8.28 -2.65 11.40
C GLU A 68 8.10 -1.14 11.61
N ASP A 69 8.50 -0.64 12.79
CA ASP A 69 8.42 0.77 13.17
C ASP A 69 7.02 1.42 13.09
N MET A 70 5.96 0.61 13.05
CA MET A 70 4.60 1.09 13.07
C MET A 70 4.22 1.60 14.47
N LYS A 71 3.62 2.79 14.53
CA LYS A 71 3.17 3.47 15.76
C LYS A 71 1.74 3.96 15.58
N ASP A 72 1.07 4.30 16.67
CA ASP A 72 -0.31 4.82 16.61
C ASP A 72 -0.43 6.10 15.76
N SER A 73 0.59 6.96 15.76
CA SER A 73 0.63 8.17 14.91
C SER A 73 0.59 7.83 13.43
N HIS A 74 1.27 6.76 13.03
CA HIS A 74 1.31 6.25 11.66
C HIS A 74 -0.03 5.66 11.25
N LEU A 75 -0.68 4.90 12.14
CA LEU A 75 -2.01 4.37 11.90
C LEU A 75 -3.04 5.49 11.74
N ARG A 76 -2.96 6.54 12.58
CA ARG A 76 -3.82 7.73 12.45
C ARG A 76 -3.63 8.41 11.11
N GLU A 77 -2.39 8.59 10.66
CA GLU A 77 -2.09 9.17 9.33
C GLU A 77 -2.70 8.33 8.21
N LEU A 78 -2.58 7.00 8.28
CA LEU A 78 -3.08 6.08 7.25
C LEU A 78 -4.61 6.12 7.10
N ILE A 79 -5.34 6.22 8.21
CA ILE A 79 -6.81 6.22 8.21
C ILE A 79 -7.40 7.63 8.11
N SER A 80 -6.56 8.67 8.19
CA SER A 80 -7.02 10.04 8.03
C SER A 80 -7.53 10.22 6.60
N PRO A 81 -8.60 11.02 6.40
CA PRO A 81 -9.01 11.37 5.05
C PRO A 81 -7.82 12.01 4.32
N PRO A 82 -7.62 11.70 3.03
CA PRO A 82 -6.57 12.34 2.27
C PRO A 82 -6.79 13.85 2.34
N SER A 83 -5.76 14.61 2.72
CA SER A 83 -5.82 16.07 2.71
C SER A 83 -6.31 16.51 1.34
N ASP A 84 -7.48 17.17 1.27
CA ASP A 84 -8.11 17.59 0.02
C ASP A 84 -7.19 18.62 -0.66
N THR A 85 -6.32 18.15 -1.55
CA THR A 85 -5.47 18.99 -2.39
C THR A 85 -6.14 19.23 -3.73
N ARG A 86 -7.44 19.54 -3.74
CA ARG A 86 -8.07 20.19 -4.89
C ARG A 86 -7.84 21.70 -4.77
N PRO A 87 -7.16 22.34 -5.74
CA PRO A 87 -7.04 23.79 -5.80
C PRO A 87 -8.37 24.47 -6.10
#